data_AF-A0A959UN71-F1
#
_entry.id   AF-A0A959UN71-F1
#
_cell.length_a   1.000
_cell.length_b   1.000
_cell.length_c   1.000
_cell.angle_alpha   90.00
_cell.angle_beta   90.00
_cell.angle_gamma   90.00
#
_symmetry.space_group_name_H-M   'P 1'
#
loop_
_entity.id
_entity.type
_entity.pdbx_description
1 polymer ?
#
loop_
_entity_poly.entity_id
_entity_poly.type
_entity_poly.pdbx_seq_one_letter_code
_entity_poly.pdbx_strand_id
1 'polypeptide(L)'
;MYPTLYHALLDLTGLDLPFLKFINSFGFFVALAFVAASWTLGLELRRKAAQGLLKTTTRTVTIGAPATAGELIGQGLLGFVLGWKGLYLLLHFSEATADPQGFLLSGTGSFLGGLAGAALLAGLAWRSKQKQRLAEPKTEQVVVQPHEHAGNLTLTAALWGLIGAKLFHWLENPDELAAFVNAPGGSSLFSGLTMYGG
;
A
#
# COMPACT_ATOMS: atom_id res chain seq x y z
N MET A 1 24.68 1.02 -1.12
CA MET A 1 23.45 0.74 -0.35
C MET A 1 23.47 -0.71 0.08
N TYR A 2 23.07 -1.01 1.31
CA TYR A 2 22.84 -2.40 1.73
C TYR A 2 21.61 -2.95 1.00
N PRO A 3 21.63 -4.21 0.50
CA PRO A 3 20.48 -4.80 -0.20
C PRO A 3 19.22 -4.83 0.67
N THR A 4 19.38 -5.19 1.94
CA THR A 4 18.29 -5.37 2.90
C THR A 4 18.65 -4.71 4.24
N LEU A 5 17.64 -4.46 5.07
CA LEU A 5 17.85 -3.92 6.41
C LEU A 5 18.68 -4.85 7.28
N TYR A 6 18.64 -6.16 7.01
CA TYR A 6 19.50 -7.14 7.69
C TYR A 6 20.97 -6.78 7.54
N HIS A 7 21.43 -6.53 6.31
CA HIS A 7 22.85 -6.23 6.07
C HIS A 7 23.26 -4.90 6.71
N ALA A 8 22.38 -3.91 6.70
CA ALA A 8 22.64 -2.63 7.35
C ALA A 8 22.75 -2.77 8.88
N LEU A 9 21.80 -3.51 9.50
CA LEU A 9 21.76 -3.67 10.95
C LEU A 9 22.92 -4.54 11.44
N LEU A 10 23.23 -5.63 10.73
CA LEU A 10 24.33 -6.53 11.07
C LEU A 10 25.67 -5.78 11.06
N ASP A 11 25.91 -4.94 10.05
CA ASP A 11 27.18 -4.20 9.94
C ASP A 11 27.28 -3.07 10.98
N LEU A 12 26.18 -2.37 11.29
CA LEU A 12 26.19 -1.25 12.23
C LEU A 12 26.16 -1.66 13.70
N THR A 13 25.53 -2.79 14.03
CA THR A 13 25.25 -3.17 15.43
C THR A 13 25.73 -4.57 15.80
N GLY A 14 26.14 -5.39 14.83
CA GLY A 14 26.49 -6.79 15.03
C GLY A 14 25.31 -7.71 15.31
N LEU A 15 24.06 -7.22 15.26
CA LEU A 15 22.86 -8.01 15.53
C LEU A 15 22.46 -8.87 14.32
N ASP A 16 22.46 -10.20 14.51
CA ASP A 16 21.96 -11.16 13.54
C ASP A 16 20.44 -11.38 13.70
N LEU A 17 19.66 -10.65 12.89
CA LEU A 17 18.20 -10.76 12.83
C LEU A 17 17.72 -11.20 11.44
N PRO A 18 17.71 -12.51 11.13
CA PRO A 18 17.49 -13.03 9.78
C PRO A 18 16.18 -12.60 9.11
N PHE A 19 15.14 -12.29 9.87
CA PHE A 19 13.85 -11.84 9.32
C PHE A 19 13.93 -10.48 8.60
N LEU A 20 14.94 -9.65 8.89
CA LEU A 20 15.12 -8.37 8.21
C LEU A 20 15.59 -8.52 6.76
N LYS A 21 15.95 -9.73 6.32
CA LYS A 21 16.31 -10.02 4.92
C LYS A 21 15.14 -9.83 3.96
N PHE A 22 13.90 -9.92 4.45
CA PHE A 22 12.70 -9.64 3.65
C PHE A 22 12.51 -8.15 3.32
N ILE A 23 13.10 -7.26 4.12
CA ILE A 23 12.88 -5.83 3.99
C ILE A 23 14.02 -5.23 3.18
N ASN A 24 13.75 -4.98 1.90
CA ASN A 24 14.69 -4.27 1.03
C ASN A 24 14.92 -2.84 1.52
N SER A 25 16.18 -2.44 1.62
CA SER A 25 16.54 -1.11 2.14
C SER A 25 15.97 0.01 1.29
N PHE A 26 15.99 -0.15 -0.04
CA PHE A 26 15.44 0.84 -0.97
C PHE A 26 13.95 1.12 -0.67
N GLY A 27 13.12 0.08 -0.69
CA GLY A 27 11.68 0.23 -0.44
C GLY A 27 11.39 0.79 0.95
N PHE A 28 12.17 0.38 1.96
CA PHE A 28 12.05 0.91 3.31
C PHE A 28 12.28 2.43 3.38
N PHE A 29 13.39 2.91 2.83
CA PHE A 29 13.68 4.36 2.85
C PHE A 29 12.73 5.16 1.98
N VAL A 30 12.26 4.61 0.86
CA VAL A 30 11.21 5.24 0.05
C VAL A 30 9.90 5.36 0.84
N ALA A 31 9.51 4.33 1.58
CA ALA A 31 8.33 4.39 2.46
C ALA A 31 8.49 5.46 3.56
N LEU A 32 9.67 5.54 4.19
CA LEU A 32 9.95 6.60 5.16
C LEU A 32 9.90 8.00 4.54
N ALA A 33 10.40 8.16 3.30
CA ALA A 33 10.33 9.42 2.58
C ALA A 33 8.87 9.85 2.34
N PHE A 34 7.97 8.92 1.97
CA PHE A 34 6.55 9.22 1.84
C PHE A 34 5.89 9.58 3.17
N VAL A 35 6.23 8.90 4.27
CA VAL A 35 5.74 9.26 5.61
C VAL A 35 6.19 10.68 5.98
N ALA A 36 7.46 11.00 5.77
CA ALA A 36 8.01 12.33 6.02
C ALA A 36 7.38 13.41 5.12
N ALA A 37 7.14 13.10 3.83
CA ALA A 37 6.50 14.01 2.89
C ALA A 37 5.05 14.28 3.28
N SER A 38 4.29 13.25 3.68
CA SER A 38 2.90 13.42 4.13
C SER A 38 2.82 14.24 5.40
N TRP A 39 3.74 14.00 6.35
CA TRP A 39 3.80 14.77 7.58
C TRP A 39 4.13 16.24 7.32
N THR A 40 5.21 16.53 6.58
CA THR A 40 5.64 17.91 6.29
C THR A 40 4.59 18.66 5.46
N LEU A 41 3.97 18.01 4.48
CA LEU A 41 2.83 18.57 3.74
C LEU A 41 1.65 18.86 4.66
N GLY A 42 1.32 17.96 5.59
CA GLY A 42 0.27 18.18 6.58
C GLY A 42 0.53 19.39 7.45
N LEU A 43 1.77 19.59 7.92
CA LEU A 43 2.18 20.79 8.66
C LEU A 43 2.01 22.06 7.83
N GLU A 44 2.42 22.04 6.57
CA GLU A 44 2.33 23.20 5.68
C GLU A 44 0.88 23.53 5.32
N LEU A 45 0.03 22.53 5.10
CA LEU A 45 -1.41 22.73 4.87
C LEU A 45 -2.09 23.33 6.11
N ARG A 46 -1.69 22.91 7.33
CA ARG A 46 -2.14 23.54 8.58
C ARG A 46 -1.70 25.00 8.65
N ARG A 47 -0.43 25.29 8.33
CA ARG A 47 0.11 26.65 8.34
C ARG A 47 -0.63 27.57 7.36
N LYS A 48 -0.87 27.10 6.13
CA LYS A 48 -1.62 27.85 5.10
C LYS A 48 -3.10 28.01 5.45
N ALA A 49 -3.72 27.01 6.09
CA ALA A 49 -5.08 27.14 6.61
C ALA A 49 -5.16 28.19 7.73
N ALA A 50 -4.19 28.22 8.65
CA ALA A 50 -4.12 29.23 9.71
C ALA A 50 -3.90 30.66 9.16
N GLN A 51 -3.27 30.79 8.01
CA GLN A 51 -3.12 32.06 7.28
C GLN A 51 -4.38 32.46 6.48
N GLY A 52 -5.44 31.65 6.51
CA GLY A 52 -6.66 31.90 5.73
C GLY A 52 -6.52 31.63 4.23
N LEU A 53 -5.39 31.10 3.76
CA LEU A 53 -5.14 30.80 2.35
C LEU A 53 -5.87 29.53 1.89
N LEU A 54 -6.15 28.61 2.81
CA LEU A 54 -6.88 27.38 2.55
C LEU A 54 -8.13 27.33 3.39
N LYS A 55 -9.27 27.04 2.75
CA LYS A 55 -10.57 26.93 3.40
C LYS A 55 -10.91 25.47 3.69
N THR A 56 -11.62 25.24 4.79
CA THR A 56 -12.21 23.94 5.09
C THR A 56 -13.32 23.62 4.10
N THR A 57 -13.47 22.35 3.78
CA THR A 57 -14.60 21.86 2.96
C THR A 57 -15.57 21.11 3.84
N THR A 58 -16.87 21.21 3.55
CA THR A 58 -17.87 20.37 4.21
C THR A 58 -18.16 19.17 3.34
N ARG A 59 -18.11 17.98 3.93
CA ARG A 59 -18.49 16.74 3.27
C ARG A 59 -19.65 16.10 4.01
N THR A 60 -20.68 15.77 3.25
CA THR A 60 -21.81 14.98 3.72
C THR A 60 -21.36 13.53 3.92
N VAL A 61 -21.38 13.05 5.16
CA VAL A 61 -21.03 11.66 5.51
C VAL A 61 -22.23 11.00 6.15
N THR A 62 -22.59 9.81 5.68
CA THR A 62 -23.62 8.97 6.30
C THR A 62 -22.99 8.15 7.42
N ILE A 63 -23.35 8.45 8.66
CA ILE A 63 -22.87 7.78 9.86
C ILE A 63 -23.89 6.72 10.27
N GLY A 64 -23.40 5.54 10.67
CA GLY A 64 -24.23 4.46 11.19
C GLY A 64 -24.93 3.58 10.16
N ALA A 65 -24.58 3.71 8.88
CA ALA A 65 -25.03 2.79 7.84
C ALA A 65 -24.45 1.37 8.08
N PRO A 66 -25.23 0.29 7.79
CA PRO A 66 -24.70 -1.06 7.83
C PRO A 66 -23.56 -1.25 6.82
N ALA A 67 -22.71 -2.25 7.05
CA ALA A 67 -21.69 -2.64 6.08
C ALA A 67 -22.35 -2.96 4.74
N THR A 68 -21.90 -2.32 3.67
CA THR A 68 -22.43 -2.63 2.33
C THR A 68 -21.85 -3.95 1.85
N ALA A 69 -22.58 -4.64 0.96
CA ALA A 69 -22.08 -5.86 0.34
C ALA A 69 -20.73 -5.63 -0.37
N GLY A 70 -20.57 -4.49 -1.05
CA GLY A 70 -19.32 -4.11 -1.71
C GLY A 70 -18.15 -3.93 -0.74
N GLU A 71 -18.38 -3.29 0.42
CA GLU A 71 -17.34 -3.17 1.46
C GLU A 71 -16.91 -4.54 1.97
N LEU A 72 -17.85 -5.44 2.28
CA LEU A 72 -17.53 -6.77 2.80
C LEU A 72 -16.83 -7.64 1.74
N ILE A 73 -17.26 -7.57 0.48
CA ILE A 73 -16.60 -8.26 -0.64
C ILE A 73 -15.18 -7.73 -0.80
N GLY A 74 -14.97 -6.42 -0.80
CA GLY A 74 -13.64 -5.82 -0.92
C GLY A 74 -12.70 -6.24 0.21
N GLN A 75 -13.19 -6.23 1.45
CA GLN A 75 -12.43 -6.70 2.62
C GLN A 75 -12.16 -8.21 2.57
N GLY A 76 -13.12 -9.00 2.09
CA GLY A 76 -12.95 -10.44 1.88
C GLY A 76 -11.90 -10.74 0.81
N LEU A 77 -11.91 -10.04 -0.32
CA LEU A 77 -10.91 -10.18 -1.39
C LEU A 77 -9.51 -9.79 -0.91
N LEU A 78 -9.39 -8.67 -0.20
CA LEU A 78 -8.13 -8.25 0.39
C LEU A 78 -7.63 -9.28 1.43
N GLY A 79 -8.54 -9.78 2.26
CA GLY A 79 -8.26 -10.86 3.22
C GLY A 79 -7.84 -12.15 2.54
N PHE A 80 -8.43 -12.47 1.39
CA PHE A 80 -8.06 -13.62 0.58
C PHE A 80 -6.63 -13.50 0.07
N VAL A 81 -6.27 -12.37 -0.55
CA VAL A 81 -4.92 -12.15 -1.09
C VAL A 81 -3.88 -12.19 0.04
N LEU A 82 -4.15 -11.52 1.16
CA LEU A 82 -3.25 -11.51 2.31
C LEU A 82 -3.12 -12.90 2.96
N GLY A 83 -4.23 -13.62 3.13
CA GLY A 83 -4.22 -14.96 3.70
C GLY A 83 -3.57 -15.99 2.77
N TRP A 84 -3.77 -15.85 1.46
CA TRP A 84 -3.20 -16.70 0.42
C TRP A 84 -1.67 -16.68 0.47
N LYS A 85 -1.09 -15.49 0.47
CA LYS A 85 0.37 -15.30 0.57
C LYS A 85 0.87 -15.51 1.99
N GLY A 86 0.16 -14.96 2.99
CA GLY A 86 0.59 -14.95 4.39
C GLY A 86 0.68 -16.33 5.00
N LEU A 87 -0.35 -17.18 4.83
CA LEU A 87 -0.27 -18.54 5.38
C LEU A 87 0.81 -19.37 4.69
N TYR A 88 0.97 -19.22 3.37
CA TYR A 88 2.03 -19.91 2.65
C TYR A 88 3.43 -19.47 3.11
N LEU A 89 3.63 -18.17 3.29
CA LEU A 89 4.86 -17.58 3.84
C LEU A 89 5.19 -18.15 5.23
N LEU A 90 4.20 -18.32 6.10
CA LEU A 90 4.42 -18.89 7.45
C LEU A 90 4.82 -20.37 7.40
N LEU A 91 4.23 -21.13 6.46
CA LEU A 91 4.50 -22.57 6.34
C LEU A 91 5.79 -22.87 5.56
N HIS A 92 6.17 -21.99 4.61
CA HIS A 92 7.31 -22.17 3.69
C HIS A 92 8.29 -20.99 3.82
N PHE A 93 8.58 -20.61 5.07
CA PHE A 93 9.34 -19.41 5.37
C PHE A 93 10.73 -19.41 4.73
N SER A 94 11.43 -20.54 4.74
CA SER A 94 12.76 -20.69 4.15
C SER A 94 12.77 -20.45 2.63
N GLU A 95 11.78 -20.97 1.92
CA GLU A 95 11.65 -20.80 0.47
C GLU A 95 11.27 -19.37 0.12
N ALA A 96 10.34 -18.78 0.87
CA ALA A 96 9.90 -17.41 0.67
C ALA A 96 10.96 -16.36 1.08
N THR A 97 11.80 -16.64 2.09
CA THR A 97 12.96 -15.79 2.46
C THR A 97 14.05 -15.78 1.40
N ALA A 98 14.20 -16.88 0.64
CA ALA A 98 15.32 -17.05 -0.27
C ALA A 98 15.16 -16.15 -1.51
N ASP A 99 13.93 -16.01 -2.01
CA ASP A 99 13.58 -15.06 -3.07
C ASP A 99 12.24 -14.37 -2.76
N PRO A 100 12.25 -13.32 -1.92
CA PRO A 100 11.05 -12.59 -1.55
C PRO A 100 10.34 -11.96 -2.74
N GLN A 101 11.09 -11.47 -3.72
CA GLN A 101 10.52 -10.79 -4.89
C GLN A 101 9.83 -11.80 -5.82
N GLY A 102 10.49 -12.92 -6.12
CA GLY A 102 9.90 -14.01 -6.88
C GLY A 102 8.68 -14.60 -6.20
N PHE A 103 8.73 -14.80 -4.87
CA PHE A 103 7.57 -15.26 -4.11
C PHE A 103 6.40 -14.27 -4.14
N LEU A 104 6.65 -12.96 -4.00
CA LEU A 104 5.58 -11.97 -4.03
C LEU A 104 4.89 -11.91 -5.40
N LEU A 105 5.66 -12.03 -6.49
CA LEU A 105 5.15 -11.97 -7.86
C LEU A 105 4.60 -13.30 -8.38
N SER A 106 4.85 -14.42 -7.68
CA SER A 106 4.36 -15.74 -8.10
C SER A 106 2.85 -15.90 -7.91
N GLY A 107 2.25 -16.88 -8.58
CA GLY A 107 0.90 -17.35 -8.26
C GLY A 107 0.82 -18.27 -7.04
N THR A 108 1.95 -18.60 -6.39
CA THR A 108 1.97 -19.58 -5.30
C THR A 108 1.36 -19.02 -4.02
N GLY A 109 0.62 -19.87 -3.31
CA GLY A 109 0.05 -19.57 -2.01
C GLY A 109 -0.90 -20.66 -1.51
N SER A 110 -1.61 -20.37 -0.43
CA SER A 110 -2.50 -21.31 0.24
C SER A 110 -3.96 -20.92 0.06
N PHE A 111 -4.73 -21.75 -0.64
CA PHE A 111 -6.17 -21.54 -0.82
C PHE A 111 -6.92 -21.52 0.52
N LEU A 112 -6.55 -22.44 1.43
CA LEU A 112 -7.09 -22.46 2.80
C LEU A 112 -6.75 -21.19 3.58
N GLY A 113 -5.52 -20.68 3.43
CA GLY A 113 -5.10 -19.41 4.01
C GLY A 113 -5.90 -18.25 3.47
N GLY A 114 -6.15 -18.23 2.15
CA GLY A 114 -6.99 -17.24 1.52
C GLY A 114 -8.42 -17.25 2.06
N LEU A 115 -9.07 -18.41 2.13
CA LEU A 115 -10.42 -18.50 2.71
C LEU A 115 -10.47 -18.04 4.17
N ALA A 116 -9.50 -18.46 4.99
CA ALA A 116 -9.42 -18.04 6.39
C ALA A 116 -9.21 -16.53 6.53
N GLY A 117 -8.31 -15.95 5.73
CA GLY A 117 -8.06 -14.50 5.71
C GLY A 117 -9.25 -13.69 5.23
N ALA A 118 -9.97 -14.18 4.21
CA ALA A 118 -11.19 -13.56 3.70
C ALA A 118 -12.29 -13.53 4.76
N ALA A 119 -12.55 -14.67 5.42
CA ALA A 119 -13.52 -14.76 6.50
C ALA A 119 -13.15 -13.85 7.68
N LEU A 120 -11.85 -13.79 8.03
CA LEU A 120 -11.36 -12.95 9.12
C LEU A 120 -11.59 -11.46 8.83
N LEU A 121 -11.12 -10.93 7.68
CA LEU A 121 -11.24 -9.50 7.40
C LEU A 121 -12.69 -9.08 7.12
N ALA A 122 -13.46 -9.88 6.39
CA ALA A 122 -14.88 -9.61 6.19
C ALA A 122 -15.64 -9.62 7.53
N GLY A 123 -15.34 -10.60 8.40
CA GLY A 123 -15.93 -10.68 9.74
C GLY A 123 -15.56 -9.50 10.65
N LEU A 124 -14.30 -9.06 10.63
CA LEU A 124 -13.83 -7.89 11.38
C LEU A 124 -14.48 -6.60 10.86
N ALA A 125 -14.55 -6.42 9.54
CA ALA A 125 -15.19 -5.27 8.91
C ALA A 125 -16.68 -5.20 9.27
N TRP A 126 -17.38 -6.33 9.17
CA TRP A 126 -18.77 -6.44 9.58
C TRP A 126 -18.96 -6.10 11.07
N ARG A 127 -18.14 -6.67 11.95
CA ARG A 127 -18.21 -6.41 13.39
C ARG A 127 -17.95 -4.94 13.71
N SER A 128 -16.98 -4.30 13.05
CA SER A 128 -16.67 -2.88 13.24
C SER A 128 -17.85 -2.00 12.84
N LYS A 129 -18.45 -2.26 11.67
CA LYS A 129 -19.62 -1.52 11.18
C LYS A 129 -20.85 -1.76 12.05
N GLN A 130 -21.07 -2.99 12.52
CA GLN A 130 -22.18 -3.30 13.40
C GLN A 130 -22.06 -2.59 14.76
N LYS A 131 -20.84 -2.41 15.30
CA LYS A 131 -20.60 -1.62 16.51
C LYS A 131 -20.90 -0.13 16.33
N GLN A 132 -20.69 0.39 15.12
CA GLN A 132 -20.90 1.81 14.78
C GLN A 132 -22.30 2.09 14.19
N ARG A 133 -23.13 1.04 14.04
CA ARG A 133 -24.45 1.14 13.43
C ARG A 133 -25.41 1.91 14.34
N LEU A 134 -26.12 2.86 13.74
CA LEU A 134 -27.22 3.57 14.39
C LEU A 134 -28.55 2.95 13.98
N ALA A 135 -29.60 3.12 14.81
CA ALA A 135 -30.95 2.65 14.50
C ALA A 135 -31.47 3.27 13.19
N GLU A 136 -31.15 4.54 12.97
CA GLU A 136 -31.36 5.26 11.72
C GLU A 136 -30.05 5.92 11.31
N PRO A 137 -29.51 5.63 10.11
CA PRO A 137 -28.32 6.30 9.60
C PRO A 137 -28.56 7.81 9.51
N LYS A 138 -27.62 8.60 10.05
CA LYS A 138 -27.71 10.05 10.03
C LYS A 138 -26.71 10.62 9.04
N THR A 139 -27.17 11.62 8.30
CA THR A 139 -26.34 12.35 7.35
C THR A 139 -25.84 13.61 8.05
N GLU A 140 -24.55 13.66 8.34
CA GLU A 140 -23.91 14.80 9.01
C GLU A 140 -22.95 15.50 8.06
N GLN A 141 -22.92 16.84 8.14
CA GLN A 141 -21.91 17.64 7.46
C GLN A 141 -20.66 17.66 8.33
N VAL A 142 -19.66 16.88 7.91
CA VAL A 142 -18.36 16.86 8.57
C VAL A 142 -17.47 17.90 7.92
N VAL A 143 -16.89 18.77 8.74
CA VAL A 143 -15.87 19.73 8.30
C VAL A 143 -14.57 18.97 8.11
N VAL A 144 -14.05 18.97 6.89
CA VAL A 144 -12.77 18.36 6.53
C VAL A 144 -11.72 19.46 6.45
N GLN A 145 -10.69 19.34 7.28
CA GLN A 145 -9.59 20.30 7.31
C GLN A 145 -8.61 20.05 6.16
N PRO A 146 -7.98 21.08 5.56
CA PRO A 146 -7.07 20.92 4.43
C PRO A 146 -5.96 19.90 4.67
N HIS A 147 -5.42 19.83 5.89
CA HIS A 147 -4.33 18.93 6.24
C HIS A 147 -4.73 17.45 6.31
N GLU A 148 -6.02 17.14 6.42
CA GLU A 148 -6.52 15.76 6.37
C GLU A 148 -6.33 15.14 4.96
N HIS A 149 -6.18 15.98 3.94
CA HIS A 149 -5.88 15.54 2.57
C HIS A 149 -4.41 15.19 2.35
N ALA A 150 -3.50 15.53 3.28
CA ALA A 150 -2.06 15.34 3.08
C ALA A 150 -1.71 13.88 2.77
N GLY A 151 -2.28 12.92 3.51
CA GLY A 151 -2.08 11.49 3.27
C GLY A 151 -2.52 11.05 1.87
N ASN A 152 -3.73 11.44 1.47
CA ASN A 152 -4.28 11.09 0.17
C ASN A 152 -3.46 11.73 -0.97
N LEU A 153 -3.06 12.99 -0.83
CA LEU A 153 -2.22 13.67 -1.82
C LEU A 153 -0.87 12.98 -1.99
N THR A 154 -0.22 12.62 -0.88
CA THR A 154 1.06 11.90 -0.92
C THR A 154 0.91 10.52 -1.56
N LEU A 155 -0.16 9.78 -1.24
CA LEU A 155 -0.42 8.48 -1.86
C LEU A 155 -0.70 8.62 -3.37
N THR A 156 -1.50 9.61 -3.76
CA THR A 156 -1.77 9.90 -5.18
C THR A 156 -0.48 10.27 -5.91
N ALA A 157 0.37 11.11 -5.32
CA ALA A 157 1.68 11.45 -5.87
C ALA A 157 2.58 10.21 -6.00
N ALA A 158 2.62 9.33 -5.00
CA ALA A 158 3.39 8.09 -5.06
C ALA A 158 2.92 7.16 -6.19
N LEU A 159 1.60 7.00 -6.35
CA LEU A 159 1.03 6.19 -7.42
C LEU A 159 1.36 6.76 -8.80
N TRP A 160 1.13 8.06 -9.00
CA TRP A 160 1.42 8.71 -10.28
C TRP A 160 2.91 8.79 -10.58
N GLY A 161 3.77 8.95 -9.58
CA GLY A 161 5.22 8.89 -9.74
C GLY A 161 5.68 7.50 -10.20
N LEU A 162 5.15 6.41 -9.60
CA LEU A 162 5.45 5.06 -10.07
C LEU A 162 4.95 4.81 -11.51
N ILE A 163 3.73 5.28 -11.83
CA ILE A 163 3.18 5.18 -13.19
C ILE A 163 4.06 5.96 -14.18
N GLY A 164 4.40 7.21 -13.86
CA GLY A 164 5.21 8.08 -14.70
C GLY A 164 6.63 7.55 -14.90
N ALA A 165 7.29 7.08 -13.83
CA ALA A 165 8.61 6.45 -13.88
C ALA A 165 8.63 5.24 -14.81
N LYS A 166 7.54 4.46 -14.84
CA LYS A 166 7.40 3.31 -15.74
C LYS A 166 7.11 3.72 -17.17
N LEU A 167 6.25 4.71 -17.38
CA LEU A 167 5.96 5.23 -18.72
C LEU A 167 7.22 5.82 -19.37
N PHE A 168 7.99 6.61 -18.65
CA PHE A 168 9.26 7.17 -19.15
C PHE A 168 10.31 6.09 -19.38
N HIS A 169 10.35 5.04 -18.55
CA HIS A 169 11.21 3.88 -18.79
C HIS A 169 10.91 3.22 -20.14
N TRP A 170 9.63 3.06 -20.49
CA TRP A 170 9.23 2.51 -21.78
C TRP A 170 9.48 3.46 -22.97
N LEU A 171 9.45 4.78 -22.75
CA LEU A 171 9.84 5.76 -23.78
C LEU A 171 11.35 5.72 -24.03
N GLU A 172 12.15 5.56 -22.98
CA GLU A 172 13.61 5.44 -23.08
C GLU A 172 14.04 4.07 -23.64
N ASN A 173 13.23 3.01 -23.42
CA ASN A 173 13.51 1.64 -23.87
C ASN A 173 12.34 1.08 -24.71
N PRO A 174 12.18 1.50 -25.98
CA PRO A 174 11.06 1.06 -26.84
C PRO A 174 11.02 -0.45 -27.08
N ASP A 175 12.18 -1.11 -27.08
CA ASP A 175 12.27 -2.56 -27.26
C ASP A 175 11.62 -3.32 -26.10
N GLU A 176 11.76 -2.83 -24.86
CA GLU A 176 11.10 -3.42 -23.69
C GLU A 176 9.58 -3.20 -23.72
N LEU A 177 9.14 -2.04 -24.24
CA LEU A 177 7.72 -1.77 -24.45
C LEU A 177 7.15 -2.73 -25.49
N ALA A 178 7.83 -2.92 -26.62
CA ALA A 178 7.42 -3.86 -27.66
C ALA A 178 7.37 -5.30 -27.12
N ALA A 179 8.38 -5.70 -26.33
CA ALA A 179 8.41 -7.00 -25.67
C ALA A 179 7.23 -7.19 -24.70
N PHE A 180 6.88 -6.15 -23.92
CA PHE A 180 5.73 -6.18 -23.01
C PHE A 180 4.39 -6.31 -23.77
N VAL A 181 4.21 -5.58 -24.88
CA VAL A 181 2.98 -5.68 -25.69
C VAL A 181 2.83 -7.07 -26.29
N ASN A 182 3.94 -7.67 -26.74
CA ASN A 182 3.94 -9.00 -27.36
C ASN A 182 3.79 -10.14 -26.34
N ALA A 183 4.30 -9.94 -25.11
CA ALA A 183 4.23 -10.92 -24.04
C ALA A 183 4.05 -10.20 -22.68
N PRO A 184 2.81 -9.84 -22.30
CA PRO A 184 2.57 -9.15 -21.04
C PRO A 184 2.89 -10.08 -19.85
N GLY A 185 3.87 -9.66 -19.04
CA GLY A 185 4.35 -10.41 -17.88
C GLY A 185 4.56 -9.51 -16.66
N GLY A 186 4.42 -10.08 -15.46
CA GLY A 186 4.62 -9.34 -14.21
C GLY A 186 6.06 -8.85 -14.03
N SER A 187 7.04 -9.62 -14.48
CA SER A 187 8.46 -9.23 -14.41
C SER A 187 8.78 -7.99 -15.25
N SER A 188 8.23 -7.88 -16.46
CA SER A 188 8.44 -6.73 -17.35
C SER A 188 7.66 -5.48 -16.92
N LEU A 189 6.59 -5.62 -16.12
CA LEU A 189 5.87 -4.49 -15.54
C LEU A 189 6.63 -3.85 -14.37
N PHE A 190 7.33 -4.65 -13.57
CA PHE A 190 8.05 -4.17 -12.37
C PHE A 190 9.57 -4.05 -12.55
N SER A 191 10.12 -4.41 -13.71
CA SER A 191 11.52 -4.15 -14.07
C SER A 191 11.70 -2.74 -14.65
N GLY A 192 12.72 -2.01 -14.21
CA GLY A 192 13.04 -0.69 -14.76
C GLY A 192 12.07 0.41 -14.32
N LEU A 193 12.60 1.40 -13.61
CA LEU A 193 11.92 2.63 -13.23
C LEU A 193 12.89 3.77 -13.49
N THR A 194 12.45 4.77 -14.26
CA THR A 194 13.27 5.96 -14.52
C THR A 194 12.98 7.05 -13.50
N MET A 195 14.02 7.76 -13.08
CA MET A 195 13.86 8.87 -12.15
C MET A 195 13.12 10.07 -12.79
N TYR A 196 13.27 10.27 -14.09
CA TYR A 196 12.73 11.46 -14.78
C TYR A 196 11.20 11.45 -14.94
N GLY A 197 10.58 10.27 -14.96
CA GLY A 197 9.13 10.16 -14.98
C GLY A 197 8.48 10.14 -13.60
N GLY A 198 9.27 10.01 -12.53
CA GLY A 198 8.82 9.82 -11.15
C GLY A 198 8.40 11.08 -10.41
#